data_AF-A0A813E1V8-F1
#
_entry.id   AF-A0A813E1V8-F1
#
_cell.length_a   1.000
_cell.length_b   1.000
_cell.length_c   1.000
_cell.angle_alpha   90.00
_cell.angle_beta   90.00
_cell.angle_gamma   90.00
#
_symmetry.space_group_name_H-M   'P 1'
#
loop_
_entity.id
_entity.type
_entity.pdbx_description
1 polymer ?
#
loop_
_entity_poly.entity_id
_entity_poly.type
_entity_poly.pdbx_seq_one_letter_code
_entity_poly.pdbx_strand_id
1 'polypeptide(L)'
;EGIGFKTHAEFDAFIFIVNTSFHLANTLINVLLNGAATGADLHSWAWSLLEPITESANVDTEHPLARQIYLMMVPGNLYTGFFMGYLMGNVVPYLQNMLLARIIYVWKCLPDCLLKVLKLILPWAPSDIDFYPRFNAEMALQSNRIGLEYDCAVWITNTTIGFLLMLCVSTYVRDLFRALLIWSVIYYFYCRFMHFRVSSMRYYTSTNLETWMMFYWGVPLSTLAAVAFVWGLRAGIVLPGEVWQVKLGVLMAVFASSLFLWLASYQWLVRPFEHKIAVEANQGITVDEVSLRKIYSWYNCNPVFALKCAYFYEEKHLDHPTTIPVKAVVEGAKRGPVCHYFQIGKQYLFFKKEHQNLIRKAPDNSLEFETWLEHGASQSETAVVLAMRDAKPAEYEQLLLGGNYSGDYTKPSSRGIHEDEP
;
A
#
# COMPACT_ATOMS: atom_id res chain seq x y z
N GLU A 1 -19.66 26.45 -12.84
CA GLU A 1 -19.35 25.00 -12.91
C GLU A 1 -17.94 24.81 -12.38
N GLY A 2 -17.73 23.94 -11.38
CA GLY A 2 -16.43 23.78 -10.74
C GLY A 2 -15.46 23.03 -11.65
N ILE A 3 -14.30 23.61 -11.94
CA ILE A 3 -13.20 22.93 -12.62
C ILE A 3 -12.62 21.91 -11.63
N GLY A 4 -12.89 20.62 -11.83
CA GLY A 4 -12.37 19.55 -10.97
C GLY A 4 -13.09 18.21 -11.12
N PHE A 5 -12.52 17.17 -10.53
CA PHE A 5 -13.14 15.84 -10.44
C PHE A 5 -14.27 15.86 -9.41
N LYS A 6 -15.40 15.21 -9.73
CA LYS A 6 -16.57 15.19 -8.83
C LYS A 6 -16.35 14.24 -7.66
N THR A 7 -15.55 13.19 -7.89
CA THR A 7 -15.23 12.18 -6.89
C THR A 7 -13.73 11.90 -6.83
N HIS A 8 -13.23 11.49 -5.66
CA HIS A 8 -11.84 11.04 -5.53
C HIS A 8 -11.54 9.82 -6.40
N ALA A 9 -12.51 8.95 -6.62
CA ALA A 9 -12.41 7.79 -7.50
C ALA A 9 -12.05 8.17 -8.96
N GLU A 10 -12.72 9.20 -9.49
CA GLU A 10 -12.42 9.74 -10.82
C GLU A 10 -11.01 10.33 -10.88
N PHE A 11 -10.58 11.00 -9.81
CA PHE A 11 -9.24 11.55 -9.70
C PHE A 11 -8.17 10.45 -9.65
N ASP A 12 -8.36 9.41 -8.84
CA ASP A 12 -7.41 8.28 -8.75
C ASP A 12 -7.29 7.55 -10.10
N ALA A 13 -8.42 7.31 -10.77
CA ALA A 13 -8.44 6.71 -12.11
C ALA A 13 -7.71 7.60 -13.14
N PHE A 14 -7.93 8.91 -13.09
CA PHE A 14 -7.22 9.85 -13.95
C PHE A 14 -5.71 9.84 -13.70
N ILE A 15 -5.27 9.90 -12.43
CA ILE A 15 -3.84 9.78 -12.07
C ILE A 15 -3.28 8.48 -12.62
N PHE A 16 -3.97 7.36 -12.41
CA PHE A 16 -3.56 6.05 -12.91
C PHE A 16 -3.36 6.06 -14.44
N ILE A 17 -4.34 6.54 -15.21
CA ILE A 17 -4.28 6.59 -16.69
C ILE A 17 -3.08 7.42 -17.15
N VAL A 18 -2.95 8.63 -16.60
CA VAL A 18 -1.88 9.57 -16.95
C VAL A 18 -0.52 8.98 -16.59
N ASN A 19 -0.37 8.53 -15.35
CA ASN A 19 0.89 8.00 -14.84
C ASN A 19 1.32 6.75 -15.60
N THR A 20 0.39 5.81 -15.83
CA THR A 20 0.69 4.57 -16.58
C THR A 20 1.06 4.88 -18.03
N SER A 21 0.35 5.79 -18.70
CA SER A 21 0.68 6.22 -20.06
C SER A 21 2.08 6.82 -20.14
N PHE A 22 2.41 7.75 -19.24
CA PHE A 22 3.73 8.38 -19.19
C PHE A 22 4.83 7.37 -18.87
N HIS A 23 4.61 6.46 -17.91
CA HIS A 23 5.59 5.43 -17.58
C HIS A 23 5.82 4.47 -18.75
N LEU A 24 4.78 4.02 -19.44
CA LEU A 24 4.91 3.17 -20.62
C LEU A 24 5.64 3.90 -21.76
N ALA A 25 5.26 5.15 -22.06
CA ALA A 25 5.90 5.94 -23.10
C ALA A 25 7.39 6.18 -22.79
N ASN A 26 7.72 6.64 -21.58
CA ASN A 26 9.10 6.86 -21.15
C ASN A 26 9.92 5.58 -21.18
N THR A 27 9.33 4.47 -20.75
CA THR A 27 9.97 3.16 -20.78
C THR A 27 10.29 2.75 -22.21
N LEU A 28 9.33 2.84 -23.13
CA LEU A 28 9.54 2.51 -24.54
C LEU A 28 10.59 3.41 -25.18
N ILE A 29 10.55 4.71 -24.92
CA ILE A 29 11.57 5.66 -25.38
C ILE A 29 12.94 5.27 -24.84
N ASN A 30 13.06 4.94 -23.55
CA ASN A 30 14.33 4.52 -22.97
C ASN A 30 14.85 3.21 -23.56
N VAL A 31 13.99 2.23 -23.81
CA VAL A 31 14.39 0.98 -24.49
C VAL A 31 14.89 1.27 -25.90
N LEU A 32 14.19 2.12 -26.65
CA LEU A 32 14.60 2.53 -28.00
C LEU A 32 15.92 3.29 -27.98
N LEU A 33 16.08 4.28 -27.10
CA LEU A 33 17.32 5.07 -26.96
C LEU A 33 18.51 4.20 -26.52
N ASN A 34 18.30 3.25 -25.62
CA ASN A 34 19.35 2.31 -25.22
C ASN A 34 19.72 1.37 -26.37
N GLY A 35 18.74 0.91 -27.15
CA GLY A 35 18.98 0.18 -28.39
C GLY A 35 19.79 1.02 -29.39
N ALA A 36 19.44 2.31 -29.53
CA ALA A 36 20.16 3.25 -30.37
C ALA A 36 21.63 3.37 -29.96
N ALA A 37 21.88 3.55 -28.65
CA ALA A 37 23.21 3.70 -28.10
C ALA A 37 24.08 2.44 -28.26
N THR A 38 23.47 1.26 -28.37
CA THR A 38 24.20 0.01 -28.64
C THR A 38 24.50 -0.22 -30.12
N GLY A 39 23.77 0.41 -31.04
CA GLY A 39 24.04 0.38 -32.49
C GLY A 39 24.98 1.51 -32.89
N ALA A 40 26.15 1.20 -33.43
CA ALA A 40 27.24 2.16 -33.63
C ALA A 40 26.96 3.32 -34.62
N ASP A 41 25.79 3.38 -35.28
CA ASP A 41 25.44 4.42 -36.25
C ASP A 41 24.08 5.11 -35.96
N LEU A 42 24.14 6.37 -35.53
CA LEU A 42 23.00 7.20 -35.13
C LEU A 42 22.02 7.56 -36.28
N HIS A 43 22.35 7.23 -37.53
CA HIS A 43 21.52 7.57 -38.70
C HIS A 43 20.63 6.42 -39.19
N SER A 44 20.97 5.16 -38.88
CA SER A 44 20.21 3.94 -39.25
C SER A 44 19.70 3.14 -38.06
N TRP A 45 19.95 3.61 -36.84
CA TRP A 45 19.82 2.84 -35.61
C TRP A 45 18.47 2.14 -35.40
N ALA A 46 17.35 2.86 -35.61
CA ALA A 46 16.02 2.30 -35.36
C ALA A 46 15.74 1.10 -36.26
N TRP A 47 16.18 1.19 -37.53
CA TRP A 47 16.04 0.11 -38.49
C TRP A 47 17.04 -1.01 -38.23
N SER A 48 18.29 -0.65 -37.88
CA SER A 48 19.35 -1.61 -37.56
C SER A 48 19.08 -2.43 -36.29
N LEU A 49 18.18 -1.98 -35.42
CA LEU A 49 17.74 -2.75 -34.26
C LEU A 49 16.59 -3.71 -34.61
N LEU A 50 15.64 -3.24 -35.41
CA LEU A 50 14.42 -3.98 -35.74
C LEU A 50 14.67 -5.10 -36.76
N GLU A 51 15.61 -4.90 -37.69
CA GLU A 51 15.98 -5.90 -38.69
C GLU A 51 16.57 -7.18 -38.04
N PRO A 52 17.61 -7.13 -37.17
CA PRO A 52 18.09 -8.31 -36.46
C PRO A 52 17.00 -8.97 -35.61
N ILE A 53 16.17 -8.17 -34.94
CA ILE A 53 15.10 -8.71 -34.10
C ILE A 53 14.12 -9.58 -34.92
N THR A 54 13.87 -9.21 -36.19
CA THR A 54 12.88 -9.87 -37.05
C THR A 54 13.45 -10.93 -37.98
N GLU A 55 14.76 -10.92 -38.28
CA GLU A 55 15.36 -11.82 -39.27
C GLU A 55 16.22 -12.93 -38.68
N SER A 56 17.14 -12.60 -37.77
CA SER A 56 18.04 -13.59 -37.19
C SER A 56 18.55 -13.12 -35.83
N ALA A 57 18.53 -14.01 -34.84
CA ALA A 57 19.01 -13.71 -33.51
C ALA A 57 20.50 -13.34 -33.56
N ASN A 58 20.81 -12.05 -33.46
CA ASN A 58 22.18 -11.57 -33.39
C ASN A 58 22.56 -11.41 -31.92
N VAL A 59 23.23 -12.42 -31.38
CA VAL A 59 23.59 -12.47 -29.95
C VAL A 59 24.46 -11.27 -29.55
N ASP A 60 25.31 -10.77 -30.45
CA ASP A 60 26.24 -9.67 -30.15
C ASP A 60 25.52 -8.32 -29.96
N THR A 61 24.38 -8.11 -30.62
CA THR A 61 23.56 -6.88 -30.45
C THR A 61 22.45 -7.06 -29.43
N GLU A 62 21.83 -8.24 -29.39
CA GLU A 62 20.74 -8.53 -28.45
C GLU A 62 21.21 -8.67 -27.00
N HIS A 63 22.42 -9.18 -26.77
CA HIS A 63 22.93 -9.36 -25.42
C HIS A 63 23.20 -8.03 -24.69
N PRO A 64 23.86 -7.01 -25.29
CA PRO A 64 23.97 -5.67 -24.70
C PRO A 64 22.63 -5.00 -24.46
N LEU A 65 21.69 -5.07 -25.42
CA LEU A 65 20.35 -4.52 -25.25
C LEU A 65 19.62 -5.18 -24.07
N ALA A 66 19.63 -6.51 -24.02
CA ALA A 66 19.05 -7.28 -22.92
C ALA A 66 19.68 -6.91 -21.58
N ARG A 67 21.00 -6.71 -21.55
CA ARG A 67 21.72 -6.25 -20.36
C ARG A 67 21.26 -4.86 -19.93
N GLN A 68 21.07 -3.92 -20.84
CA GLN A 68 20.60 -2.58 -20.50
C GLN A 68 19.17 -2.59 -19.97
N ILE A 69 18.27 -3.33 -20.60
CA ILE A 69 16.90 -3.53 -20.11
C ILE A 69 16.91 -4.20 -18.74
N TYR A 70 17.75 -5.21 -18.54
CA TYR A 70 17.94 -5.86 -17.25
C TYR A 70 18.43 -4.87 -16.20
N LEU A 71 19.44 -4.05 -16.47
CA LEU A 71 19.98 -3.07 -15.53
C LEU A 71 18.98 -1.95 -15.21
N MET A 72 18.14 -1.56 -16.18
CA MET A 72 17.01 -0.64 -15.98
C MET A 72 16.00 -1.20 -14.97
N MET A 73 15.85 -2.53 -14.89
CA MET A 73 14.96 -3.19 -13.93
C MET A 73 15.66 -3.54 -12.62
N VAL A 74 16.86 -4.13 -12.68
CA VAL A 74 17.64 -4.68 -11.57
C VAL A 74 19.09 -4.14 -11.66
N PRO A 75 19.52 -3.23 -10.77
CA PRO A 75 18.84 -2.73 -9.57
C PRO A 75 17.96 -1.49 -9.81
N GLY A 76 17.69 -1.07 -11.06
CA GLY A 76 16.97 0.17 -11.37
C GLY A 76 15.55 0.26 -10.78
N ASN A 77 14.52 -0.02 -11.59
CA ASN A 77 13.12 0.18 -11.19
C ASN A 77 12.68 -0.71 -10.03
N LEU A 78 13.08 -1.99 -10.00
CA LEU A 78 12.62 -2.95 -8.98
C LEU A 78 13.25 -2.71 -7.62
N TYR A 79 14.54 -2.35 -7.57
CA TYR A 79 15.23 -2.13 -6.29
C TYR A 79 15.29 -0.65 -5.95
N THR A 80 15.92 0.18 -6.78
CA THR A 80 16.10 1.60 -6.44
C THR A 80 14.78 2.34 -6.49
N GLY A 81 14.03 2.22 -7.58
CA GLY A 81 12.76 2.92 -7.75
C GLY A 81 11.75 2.49 -6.68
N PHE A 82 11.51 1.18 -6.58
CA PHE A 82 10.53 0.68 -5.64
C PHE A 82 11.06 0.61 -4.21
N PHE A 83 12.10 -0.16 -3.91
CA PHE A 83 12.49 -0.37 -2.50
C PHE A 83 12.88 0.95 -1.82
N MET A 84 13.72 1.78 -2.46
CA MET A 84 14.08 3.07 -1.87
C MET A 84 12.89 4.04 -1.91
N GLY A 85 12.14 4.09 -3.01
CA GLY A 85 10.97 4.96 -3.12
C GLY A 85 9.93 4.68 -2.05
N TYR A 86 9.64 3.41 -1.76
CA TYR A 86 8.66 3.02 -0.74
C TYR A 86 9.22 3.09 0.67
N LEU A 87 10.49 2.74 0.89
CA LEU A 87 11.15 2.92 2.18
C LEU A 87 11.16 4.41 2.56
N MET A 88 11.57 5.28 1.64
CA MET A 88 11.63 6.73 1.85
C MET A 88 10.25 7.41 1.80
N GLY A 89 9.28 6.86 1.07
CA GLY A 89 7.94 7.43 0.92
C GLY A 89 6.96 6.99 2.01
N ASN A 90 7.16 5.82 2.60
CA ASN A 90 6.23 5.24 3.58
C ASN A 90 6.86 4.96 4.93
N VAL A 91 7.87 4.09 4.97
CA VAL A 91 8.42 3.60 6.25
C VAL A 91 9.14 4.72 7.01
N VAL A 92 10.02 5.45 6.33
CA VAL A 92 10.77 6.56 6.95
C VAL A 92 9.82 7.67 7.42
N PRO A 93 8.88 8.18 6.62
CA PRO A 93 7.90 9.17 7.07
C PRO A 93 7.01 8.64 8.19
N TYR A 94 6.61 7.37 8.16
CA TYR A 94 5.85 6.76 9.24
C TYR A 94 6.64 6.75 10.55
N LEU A 95 7.89 6.29 10.54
CA LEU A 95 8.77 6.28 11.70
C LEU A 95 9.05 7.69 12.21
N GLN A 96 9.31 8.64 11.31
CA GLN A 96 9.51 10.05 11.62
C GLN A 96 8.26 10.67 12.26
N ASN A 97 7.08 10.46 11.66
CA ASN A 97 5.81 10.98 12.18
C ASN A 97 5.45 10.34 13.52
N MET A 98 5.67 9.04 13.70
CA MET A 98 5.44 8.36 14.98
C MET A 98 6.40 8.84 16.06
N LEU A 99 7.69 9.02 15.74
CA LEU A 99 8.67 9.55 16.68
C LEU A 99 8.32 11.00 17.06
N LEU A 100 8.03 11.85 16.09
CA LEU A 100 7.62 13.24 16.31
C LEU A 100 6.33 13.30 17.14
N ALA A 101 5.32 12.49 16.80
CA ALA A 101 4.08 12.41 17.57
C ALA A 101 4.34 11.98 19.02
N ARG A 102 5.25 11.02 19.27
CA ARG A 102 5.64 10.65 20.64
C ARG A 102 6.35 11.79 21.37
N ILE A 103 7.31 12.46 20.73
CA ILE A 103 8.01 13.62 21.30
C ILE A 103 7.01 14.71 21.71
N ILE A 104 6.05 15.01 20.81
CA ILE A 104 5.08 16.10 21.00
C ILE A 104 4.03 15.72 22.03
N TYR A 105 3.34 14.58 21.85
CA TYR A 105 2.15 14.23 22.62
C TYR A 105 2.41 13.40 23.88
N VAL A 106 3.45 12.55 23.87
CA VAL A 106 3.75 11.65 24.99
C VAL A 106 4.80 12.26 25.90
N TRP A 107 5.94 12.69 25.34
CA TRP A 107 7.03 13.24 26.15
C TRP A 107 6.81 14.71 26.52
N LYS A 108 6.04 15.46 25.72
CA LYS A 108 5.71 16.87 25.95
C LYS A 108 6.94 17.72 26.29
N CYS A 109 8.07 17.42 25.64
CA CYS A 109 9.37 17.99 25.99
C CYS A 109 9.79 19.19 25.12
N LEU A 110 8.93 19.61 24.18
CA LEU A 110 9.23 20.71 23.27
C LEU A 110 8.72 22.05 23.83
N PRO A 111 9.55 23.10 23.92
CA PRO A 111 9.13 24.44 24.31
C PRO A 111 8.19 25.08 23.27
N ASP A 112 7.36 26.03 23.70
CA ASP A 112 6.33 26.66 22.85
C ASP A 112 6.88 27.32 21.58
N CYS A 113 8.10 27.87 21.63
CA CYS A 113 8.74 28.45 20.47
C CYS A 113 8.97 27.40 19.37
N LEU A 114 9.41 26.20 19.74
CA LEU A 114 9.61 25.09 18.81
C LEU A 114 8.28 24.53 18.32
N LEU A 115 7.26 24.43 19.18
CA LEU A 115 5.92 24.00 18.77
C LEU A 115 5.30 24.93 17.72
N LYS A 116 5.47 26.26 17.88
CA LYS A 116 5.02 27.25 16.89
C LYS A 116 5.72 27.12 15.55
N VAL A 117 7.04 26.89 15.55
CA VAL A 117 7.80 26.61 14.31
C VAL A 117 7.36 25.29 13.69
N LEU A 118 7.21 24.25 14.51
CA LEU A 118 6.79 22.93 14.05
C LEU A 118 5.40 22.98 13.44
N LYS A 119 4.49 23.80 13.98
CA LYS A 119 3.12 23.98 13.45
C LYS A 119 3.08 24.54 12.02
N LEU A 120 4.11 25.29 11.60
CA LEU A 120 4.24 25.75 10.20
C LEU A 120 4.53 24.58 9.24
N ILE A 121 5.19 23.53 9.73
CA ILE A 121 5.59 22.36 8.94
C ILE A 121 4.58 21.21 9.10
N LEU A 122 4.08 21.03 10.32
CA LEU A 122 3.19 19.97 10.76
C LEU A 122 1.88 20.63 11.25
N PRO A 123 0.85 20.71 10.39
CA PRO A 123 -0.41 21.37 10.72
C PRO A 123 -1.10 20.82 11.98
N TRP A 124 -0.78 19.58 12.33
CA TRP A 124 -1.27 18.86 13.51
C TRP A 124 -0.44 19.10 14.77
N ALA A 125 0.61 19.93 14.76
CA ALA A 125 1.29 20.30 16.00
C ALA A 125 0.37 21.21 16.86
N PRO A 126 0.37 21.04 18.19
CA PRO A 126 -0.35 21.94 19.09
C PRO A 126 0.28 23.34 19.07
N SER A 127 -0.50 24.37 19.40
CA SER A 127 0.00 25.75 19.51
C SER A 127 0.71 26.06 20.82
N ASP A 128 0.48 25.24 21.84
CA ASP A 128 0.89 25.45 23.23
C ASP A 128 1.08 24.09 23.92
N ILE A 129 2.01 23.99 24.87
CA ILE A 129 2.24 22.81 25.71
C ILE A 129 1.08 22.51 26.66
N ASP A 130 0.28 23.51 27.03
CA ASP A 130 -0.81 23.30 27.99
C ASP A 130 -2.07 22.69 27.33
N PHE A 131 -2.19 22.78 26.01
CA PHE A 131 -3.36 22.34 25.27
C PHE A 131 -3.01 21.47 24.05
N TYR A 132 -3.25 20.17 24.19
CA TYR A 132 -3.10 19.18 23.13
C TYR A 132 -4.48 18.74 22.60
N PRO A 133 -4.95 19.29 21.46
CA PRO A 133 -6.24 18.90 20.89
C PRO A 133 -6.18 17.44 20.48
N ARG A 134 -7.13 16.63 20.94
CA ARG A 134 -7.22 15.19 20.58
C ARG A 134 -7.28 14.98 19.07
N PHE A 135 -8.03 15.83 18.37
CA PHE A 135 -8.12 15.81 16.91
C PHE A 135 -6.75 15.93 16.23
N ASN A 136 -5.87 16.77 16.76
CA ASN A 136 -4.53 16.96 16.20
C ASN A 136 -3.65 15.72 16.43
N ALA A 137 -3.76 15.07 17.59
CA ALA A 137 -3.09 13.80 17.84
C ALA A 137 -3.58 12.70 16.88
N GLU A 138 -4.88 12.64 16.61
CA GLU A 138 -5.45 11.71 15.64
C GLU A 138 -4.97 11.98 14.21
N MET A 139 -4.85 13.26 13.82
CA MET A 139 -4.29 13.64 12.52
C MET A 139 -2.81 13.31 12.40
N ALA A 140 -2.03 13.45 13.47
CA ALA A 140 -0.63 13.05 13.50
C ALA A 140 -0.44 11.53 13.31
N LEU A 141 -1.40 10.75 13.80
CA LEU A 141 -1.44 9.30 13.65
C LEU A 141 -2.14 8.85 12.37
N GLN A 142 -2.84 9.76 11.67
CA GLN A 142 -3.54 9.42 10.44
C GLN A 142 -2.51 9.05 9.39
N SER A 143 -2.61 7.82 8.95
CA SER A 143 -1.61 7.22 8.13
C SER A 143 -1.90 7.49 6.64
N ASN A 144 -0.85 7.51 5.82
CA ASN A 144 -0.99 7.88 4.41
C ASN A 144 -1.95 6.94 3.67
N ARG A 145 -2.63 7.50 2.68
CA ARG A 145 -3.52 6.74 1.80
C ARG A 145 -2.67 5.81 0.93
N ILE A 146 -3.19 4.61 0.64
CA ILE A 146 -2.57 3.69 -0.33
C ILE A 146 -2.65 4.36 -1.70
N GLY A 147 -1.52 4.47 -2.39
CA GLY A 147 -1.44 4.95 -3.77
C GLY A 147 -1.61 3.81 -4.77
N LEU A 148 -2.78 3.16 -4.78
CA LEU A 148 -3.07 2.02 -5.67
C LEU A 148 -2.85 2.38 -7.14
N GLU A 149 -3.15 3.62 -7.51
CA GLU A 149 -2.91 4.16 -8.84
C GLU A 149 -1.43 4.13 -9.28
N TYR A 150 -0.50 4.22 -8.34
CA TYR A 150 0.93 4.11 -8.62
C TYR A 150 1.37 2.64 -8.65
N ASP A 151 0.93 1.84 -7.69
CA ASP A 151 1.23 0.41 -7.59
C ASP A 151 0.83 -0.32 -8.87
N CYS A 152 -0.40 -0.11 -9.35
CA CYS A 152 -0.91 -0.75 -10.56
C CYS A 152 -0.14 -0.32 -11.82
N ALA A 153 0.23 0.96 -11.93
CA ALA A 153 1.02 1.46 -13.05
C ALA A 153 2.39 0.77 -13.14
N VAL A 154 3.03 0.55 -11.98
CA VAL A 154 4.31 -0.16 -11.87
C VAL A 154 4.17 -1.62 -12.31
N TRP A 155 3.09 -2.31 -11.92
CA TRP A 155 2.85 -3.70 -12.33
C TRP A 155 2.73 -3.82 -13.85
N ILE A 156 1.93 -2.94 -14.48
CA ILE A 156 1.74 -2.93 -15.93
C ILE A 156 3.06 -2.65 -16.65
N THR A 157 3.81 -1.65 -16.19
CA THR A 157 5.07 -1.24 -16.81
C THR A 157 6.14 -2.32 -16.67
N ASN A 158 6.34 -2.86 -15.46
CA ASN A 158 7.36 -3.88 -15.20
C ASN A 158 7.11 -5.18 -15.97
N THR A 159 5.85 -5.62 -16.06
CA THR A 159 5.49 -6.79 -16.85
C THR A 159 5.70 -6.55 -18.34
N THR A 160 5.35 -5.35 -18.84
CA THR A 160 5.59 -4.98 -20.24
C THR A 160 7.08 -5.02 -20.57
N ILE A 161 7.94 -4.47 -19.71
CA ILE A 161 9.40 -4.52 -19.87
C ILE A 161 9.90 -5.97 -19.82
N GLY A 162 9.41 -6.78 -18.88
CA GLY A 162 9.76 -8.18 -18.76
C GLY A 162 9.46 -8.97 -20.03
N PHE A 163 8.30 -8.73 -20.66
CA PHE A 163 7.96 -9.33 -21.94
C PHE A 163 8.76 -8.75 -23.11
N LEU A 164 9.04 -7.44 -23.15
CA LEU A 164 9.94 -6.87 -24.16
C LEU A 164 11.34 -7.49 -24.12
N LEU A 165 11.86 -7.80 -22.92
CA LEU A 165 13.15 -8.46 -22.78
C LEU A 165 13.18 -9.85 -23.45
N MET A 166 12.04 -10.54 -23.56
CA MET A 166 11.92 -11.82 -24.24
C MET A 166 12.11 -11.72 -25.77
N LEU A 167 12.15 -10.51 -26.34
CA LEU A 167 12.57 -10.30 -27.73
C LEU A 167 14.07 -10.60 -27.95
N CYS A 168 14.87 -10.61 -26.87
CA CYS A 168 16.31 -10.79 -26.94
C CYS A 168 16.72 -12.21 -26.54
N VAL A 169 17.68 -12.80 -27.24
CA VAL A 169 18.34 -14.05 -26.85
C VAL A 169 19.40 -13.74 -25.82
N SER A 170 19.06 -13.87 -24.52
CA SER A 170 20.00 -13.60 -23.45
C SER A 170 19.69 -14.35 -22.15
N THR A 171 20.73 -14.64 -21.36
CA THR A 171 20.60 -15.21 -20.01
C THR A 171 19.89 -14.25 -19.04
N TYR A 172 19.96 -12.94 -19.30
CA TYR A 172 19.29 -11.92 -18.49
C TYR A 172 17.78 -12.07 -18.46
N VAL A 173 17.16 -12.69 -19.48
CA VAL A 173 15.72 -12.98 -19.49
C VAL A 173 15.38 -13.84 -18.27
N ARG A 174 16.03 -15.00 -18.15
CA ARG A 174 15.83 -15.94 -17.03
C ARG A 174 16.08 -15.27 -15.68
N ASP A 175 17.16 -14.49 -15.59
CA ASP A 175 17.56 -13.86 -14.33
C ASP A 175 16.58 -12.73 -13.95
N LEU A 176 16.03 -11.99 -14.92
CA LEU A 176 14.95 -11.02 -14.67
C LEU A 176 13.68 -11.71 -14.18
N PHE A 177 13.23 -12.79 -14.82
CA PHE A 177 12.02 -13.50 -14.38
C PHE A 177 12.17 -14.11 -12.97
N ARG A 178 13.37 -14.60 -12.63
CA ARG A 178 13.68 -15.02 -11.24
C ARG A 178 13.60 -13.84 -10.27
N ALA A 179 14.19 -12.69 -10.64
CA ALA A 179 14.13 -11.49 -9.83
C ALA A 179 12.68 -10.99 -9.66
N LEU A 180 11.86 -11.00 -10.73
CA LEU A 180 10.45 -10.65 -10.70
C LEU A 180 9.64 -11.62 -9.82
N LEU A 181 9.92 -12.92 -9.84
CA LEU A 181 9.25 -13.90 -8.98
C LEU A 181 9.56 -13.64 -7.50
N ILE A 182 10.84 -13.49 -7.16
CA ILE A 182 11.27 -13.15 -5.78
C ILE A 182 10.63 -11.83 -5.37
N TRP A 183 10.65 -10.85 -6.27
CA TRP A 183 10.04 -9.55 -6.08
C TRP A 183 8.54 -9.64 -5.79
N SER A 184 7.77 -10.40 -6.57
CA SER A 184 6.32 -10.58 -6.35
C SER A 184 6.01 -11.16 -4.98
N VAL A 185 6.82 -12.09 -4.48
CA VAL A 185 6.66 -12.66 -3.14
C VAL A 185 6.93 -11.61 -2.07
N ILE A 186 8.06 -10.91 -2.14
CA ILE A 186 8.42 -9.84 -1.20
C ILE A 186 7.35 -8.75 -1.21
N TYR A 187 6.96 -8.33 -2.39
CA TYR A 187 5.99 -7.27 -2.62
C TYR A 187 4.60 -7.64 -2.09
N TYR A 188 4.17 -8.90 -2.23
CA TYR A 188 2.93 -9.38 -1.63
C TYR A 188 2.92 -9.18 -0.10
N PHE A 189 3.97 -9.65 0.59
CA PHE A 189 4.08 -9.49 2.04
C PHE A 189 4.17 -8.02 2.44
N TYR A 190 4.91 -7.23 1.67
CA TYR A 190 5.02 -5.79 1.87
C TYR A 190 3.68 -5.06 1.74
N CYS A 191 2.94 -5.24 0.65
CA CYS A 191 1.62 -4.62 0.45
C CYS A 191 0.66 -5.03 1.57
N ARG A 192 0.70 -6.29 1.97
CA ARG A 192 -0.12 -6.81 3.05
C ARG A 192 0.19 -6.13 4.38
N PHE A 193 1.47 -6.00 4.73
CA PHE A 193 1.92 -5.25 5.90
C PHE A 193 1.45 -3.78 5.85
N MET A 194 1.68 -3.12 4.72
CA MET A 194 1.32 -1.71 4.52
C MET A 194 -0.18 -1.49 4.66
N HIS A 195 -1.00 -2.31 3.99
CA HIS A 195 -2.45 -2.23 4.05
C HIS A 195 -2.97 -2.38 5.48
N PHE A 196 -2.44 -3.32 6.26
CA PHE A 196 -2.95 -3.55 7.61
C PHE A 196 -2.44 -2.58 8.66
N ARG A 197 -1.20 -2.07 8.55
CA ARG A 197 -0.53 -1.34 9.63
C ARG A 197 -0.31 0.13 9.35
N VAL A 198 0.00 0.48 8.11
CA VAL A 198 0.52 1.80 7.76
C VAL A 198 -0.49 2.60 6.95
N SER A 199 -1.50 2.00 6.36
CA SER A 199 -2.42 2.74 5.49
C SER A 199 -3.82 2.91 6.05
N SER A 200 -4.36 4.11 5.88
CA SER A 200 -5.77 4.37 6.17
C SER A 200 -6.61 3.72 5.07
N MET A 201 -7.61 2.91 5.43
CA MET A 201 -8.50 2.29 4.46
C MET A 201 -9.27 3.37 3.71
N ARG A 202 -9.23 3.30 2.37
CA ARG A 202 -10.27 3.88 1.54
C ARG A 202 -11.33 2.80 1.37
N TYR A 203 -12.56 3.05 1.80
CA TYR A 203 -13.70 2.16 1.56
C TYR A 203 -14.16 2.16 0.10
N TYR A 204 -13.38 2.76 -0.80
CA TYR A 204 -13.70 2.91 -2.21
C TYR A 204 -12.50 2.40 -3.01
N THR A 205 -12.34 1.08 -3.13
CA THR A 205 -11.76 0.57 -4.38
C THR A 205 -12.77 0.92 -5.46
N SER A 206 -12.52 2.02 -6.16
CA SER A 206 -13.45 2.41 -7.20
C SER A 206 -13.38 1.37 -8.30
N THR A 207 -14.55 0.87 -8.71
CA THR A 207 -14.67 -0.01 -9.87
C THR A 207 -14.04 0.63 -11.11
N ASN A 208 -13.97 1.97 -11.16
CA ASN A 208 -13.33 2.72 -12.23
C ASN A 208 -11.82 2.46 -12.31
N LEU A 209 -11.08 2.55 -11.19
CA LEU A 209 -9.63 2.31 -11.19
C LEU A 209 -9.32 0.89 -11.66
N GLU A 210 -10.02 -0.10 -11.10
CA GLU A 210 -9.87 -1.51 -11.50
C GLU A 210 -10.21 -1.73 -12.97
N THR A 211 -11.28 -1.09 -13.45
CA THR A 211 -11.69 -1.13 -14.86
C THR A 211 -10.60 -0.61 -15.77
N TRP A 212 -10.05 0.57 -15.48
CA TRP A 212 -8.96 1.16 -16.26
C TRP A 212 -7.69 0.32 -16.16
N MET A 213 -7.36 -0.19 -14.99
CA MET A 213 -6.23 -1.12 -14.82
C MET A 213 -6.37 -2.33 -15.75
N MET A 214 -7.55 -2.95 -15.81
CA MET A 214 -7.80 -4.09 -16.69
C MET A 214 -7.73 -3.73 -18.19
N PHE A 215 -8.16 -2.53 -18.59
CA PHE A 215 -7.94 -2.06 -19.96
C PHE A 215 -6.44 -1.94 -20.29
N TYR A 216 -5.64 -1.36 -19.39
CA TYR A 216 -4.19 -1.24 -19.58
C TYR A 216 -3.46 -2.59 -19.52
N TRP A 217 -4.03 -3.61 -18.85
CA TRP A 217 -3.45 -4.95 -18.87
C TRP A 217 -3.36 -5.57 -20.26
N GLY A 218 -4.13 -5.05 -21.23
CA GLY A 218 -4.00 -5.44 -22.63
C GLY A 218 -2.61 -5.14 -23.21
N VAL A 219 -1.90 -4.12 -22.74
CA VAL A 219 -0.58 -3.72 -23.28
C VAL A 219 0.46 -4.84 -23.14
N PRO A 220 0.75 -5.37 -21.93
CA PRO A 220 1.71 -6.46 -21.79
C PRO A 220 1.22 -7.76 -22.39
N LEU A 221 -0.08 -8.07 -22.37
CA LEU A 221 -0.60 -9.27 -23.07
C LEU A 221 -0.34 -9.19 -24.58
N SER A 222 -0.58 -8.02 -25.19
CA SER A 222 -0.26 -7.78 -26.60
C SER A 222 1.23 -7.74 -26.87
N THR A 223 2.04 -7.29 -25.91
CA THR A 223 3.50 -7.37 -25.98
C THR A 223 3.94 -8.83 -26.02
N LEU A 224 3.37 -9.68 -25.16
CA LEU A 224 3.65 -11.12 -25.16
C LEU A 224 3.22 -11.80 -26.47
N ALA A 225 2.07 -11.43 -27.03
CA ALA A 225 1.62 -11.91 -28.34
C ALA A 225 2.59 -11.51 -29.45
N ALA A 226 3.04 -10.25 -29.46
CA ALA A 226 4.03 -9.75 -30.40
C ALA A 226 5.38 -10.49 -30.26
N VAL A 227 5.84 -10.74 -29.02
CA VAL A 227 7.03 -11.54 -28.74
C VAL A 227 6.90 -12.96 -29.29
N ALA A 228 5.78 -13.64 -29.05
CA ALA A 228 5.54 -14.97 -29.57
C ALA A 228 5.57 -15.01 -31.11
N PHE A 229 5.02 -13.97 -31.76
CA PHE A 229 5.09 -13.82 -33.20
C PHE A 229 6.52 -13.63 -33.70
N VAL A 230 7.34 -12.79 -33.05
CA VAL A 230 8.77 -12.64 -33.38
C VAL A 230 9.50 -13.97 -33.31
N TRP A 231 9.25 -14.79 -32.29
CA TRP A 231 9.83 -16.13 -32.22
C TRP A 231 9.37 -17.04 -33.36
N GLY A 232 8.12 -16.92 -33.81
CA GLY A 232 7.62 -17.60 -35.01
C GLY A 232 8.30 -17.16 -36.31
N LEU A 233 8.59 -15.84 -36.45
CA LEU A 233 9.38 -15.30 -37.56
C LEU A 233 10.81 -15.85 -37.54
N ARG A 234 11.48 -15.82 -36.37
CA ARG A 234 12.85 -16.33 -36.18
C ARG A 234 12.98 -17.83 -36.41
N ALA A 235 11.93 -18.58 -36.09
CA ALA A 235 11.87 -20.02 -36.38
C ALA A 235 11.67 -20.33 -37.88
N GLY A 236 11.44 -19.33 -38.72
CA GLY A 236 11.15 -19.51 -40.15
C GLY A 236 9.76 -20.12 -40.43
N ILE A 237 8.88 -20.15 -39.41
CA ILE A 237 7.54 -20.73 -39.52
C ILE A 237 6.56 -19.71 -40.12
N VAL A 238 6.74 -18.43 -39.78
CA VAL A 238 5.85 -17.35 -40.18
C VAL A 238 6.56 -16.40 -41.15
N LEU A 239 5.92 -16.10 -42.29
CA LEU A 239 6.44 -15.20 -43.34
C LEU A 239 7.89 -15.51 -43.78
N PRO A 240 8.21 -16.76 -44.16
CA PRO A 240 9.55 -17.10 -44.65
C PRO A 240 9.85 -16.35 -45.96
N GLY A 241 11.04 -15.73 -46.04
CA GLY A 241 11.51 -15.04 -47.25
C GLY A 241 10.98 -13.62 -47.47
N GLU A 242 10.08 -13.13 -46.61
CA GLU A 242 9.59 -11.75 -46.68
C GLU A 242 10.62 -10.75 -46.14
N VAL A 243 10.57 -9.53 -46.66
CA VAL A 243 11.44 -8.42 -46.23
C VAL A 243 11.07 -7.94 -44.81
N TRP A 244 12.05 -7.46 -44.04
CA TRP A 244 11.85 -7.06 -42.64
C TRP A 244 10.77 -5.99 -42.45
N GLN A 245 10.53 -5.10 -43.42
CA GLN A 245 9.48 -4.07 -43.32
C GLN A 245 8.08 -4.71 -43.26
N VAL A 246 7.86 -5.75 -44.06
CA VAL A 246 6.60 -6.51 -44.05
C VAL A 246 6.44 -7.21 -42.71
N LYS A 247 7.51 -7.89 -42.24
CA LYS A 247 7.51 -8.56 -40.92
C LYS A 247 7.20 -7.59 -39.78
N LEU A 248 7.81 -6.40 -39.77
CA LEU A 248 7.55 -5.36 -38.78
C LEU A 248 6.11 -4.83 -38.88
N GLY A 249 5.59 -4.61 -40.09
CA GLY A 249 4.20 -4.21 -40.30
C GLY A 249 3.22 -5.24 -39.74
N VAL A 250 3.46 -6.53 -39.99
CA VAL A 250 2.63 -7.61 -39.43
C VAL A 250 2.82 -7.72 -37.91
N LEU A 251 4.02 -7.54 -37.38
CA LEU A 251 4.27 -7.51 -35.93
C LEU A 251 3.44 -6.42 -35.23
N MET A 252 3.44 -5.20 -35.78
CA MET A 252 2.62 -4.10 -35.27
C MET A 252 1.11 -4.40 -35.39
N ALA A 253 0.70 -5.06 -36.48
CA ALA A 253 -0.67 -5.52 -36.65
C ALA A 253 -1.06 -6.62 -35.64
N VAL A 254 -0.16 -7.53 -35.29
CA VAL A 254 -0.37 -8.56 -34.24
C VAL A 254 -0.52 -7.91 -32.87
N PHE A 255 0.34 -6.95 -32.52
CA PHE A 255 0.18 -6.19 -31.28
C PHE A 255 -1.17 -5.45 -31.23
N ALA A 256 -1.50 -4.70 -32.29
CA ALA A 256 -2.73 -3.91 -32.35
C ALA A 256 -4.00 -4.79 -32.34
N SER A 257 -3.99 -5.91 -33.06
CA SER A 257 -5.11 -6.85 -33.09
C SER A 257 -5.28 -7.59 -31.76
N SER A 258 -4.19 -8.00 -31.11
CA SER A 258 -4.24 -8.56 -29.75
C SER A 258 -4.79 -7.54 -28.75
N LEU A 259 -4.36 -6.27 -28.86
CA LEU A 259 -4.83 -5.21 -27.95
C LEU A 259 -6.31 -4.95 -28.19
N PHE A 260 -6.72 -4.78 -29.44
CA PHE A 260 -8.12 -4.61 -29.81
C PHE A 260 -8.98 -5.78 -29.33
N LEU A 261 -8.52 -7.03 -29.52
CA LEU A 261 -9.21 -8.22 -29.06
C LEU A 261 -9.37 -8.23 -27.54
N TRP A 262 -8.34 -7.86 -26.78
CA TRP A 262 -8.43 -7.72 -25.33
C TRP A 262 -9.45 -6.66 -24.91
N LEU A 263 -9.34 -5.44 -25.48
CA LEU A 263 -10.23 -4.33 -25.15
C LEU A 263 -11.69 -4.66 -25.49
N ALA A 264 -11.93 -5.26 -26.66
CA ALA A 264 -13.25 -5.68 -27.11
C ALA A 264 -13.82 -6.81 -26.24
N SER A 265 -13.00 -7.82 -25.93
CA SER A 265 -13.40 -8.93 -25.05
C SER A 265 -13.74 -8.42 -23.65
N TYR A 266 -12.92 -7.55 -23.08
CA TYR A 266 -13.19 -6.94 -21.78
C TYR A 266 -14.47 -6.10 -21.83
N GLN A 267 -14.62 -5.24 -22.83
CA GLN A 267 -15.79 -4.38 -22.98
C GLN A 267 -17.09 -5.16 -23.19
N TRP A 268 -17.09 -6.23 -24.00
CA TRP A 268 -18.31 -6.93 -24.39
C TRP A 268 -18.66 -8.14 -23.52
N LEU A 269 -17.65 -8.87 -23.02
CA LEU A 269 -17.86 -10.05 -22.17
C LEU A 269 -17.98 -9.67 -20.70
N VAL A 270 -17.08 -8.80 -20.20
CA VAL A 270 -17.08 -8.40 -18.79
C VAL A 270 -18.03 -7.23 -18.55
N ARG A 271 -18.17 -6.33 -19.54
CA ARG A 271 -19.04 -5.15 -19.50
C ARG A 271 -18.79 -4.31 -18.24
N PRO A 272 -17.56 -3.80 -18.07
CA PRO A 272 -17.10 -3.22 -16.81
C PRO A 272 -17.90 -1.99 -16.36
N PHE A 273 -18.56 -1.30 -17.29
CA PHE A 273 -19.36 -0.10 -17.03
C PHE A 273 -20.85 -0.37 -16.78
N GLU A 274 -21.36 -1.59 -17.00
CA GLU A 274 -22.80 -1.91 -16.84
C GLU A 274 -23.23 -2.11 -15.36
N HIS A 275 -22.48 -1.60 -14.40
CA HIS A 275 -22.77 -1.59 -12.95
C HIS A 275 -22.84 -2.97 -12.24
N LYS A 276 -21.88 -3.23 -11.33
CA LYS A 276 -22.00 -4.21 -10.23
C LYS A 276 -21.80 -3.58 -8.84
N ILE A 277 -22.39 -2.41 -8.59
CA ILE A 277 -22.52 -1.90 -7.21
C ILE A 277 -23.42 -2.82 -6.35
N ALA A 278 -24.17 -3.75 -6.97
CA ALA A 278 -25.22 -4.53 -6.30
C ALA A 278 -24.88 -5.97 -5.90
N VAL A 279 -23.67 -6.50 -6.15
CA VAL A 279 -23.39 -7.93 -5.86
C VAL A 279 -22.81 -8.15 -4.46
N GLU A 280 -21.94 -7.28 -3.94
CA GLU A 280 -21.45 -7.45 -2.56
C GLU A 280 -22.47 -7.02 -1.50
N ALA A 281 -23.35 -6.06 -1.81
CA ALA A 281 -24.46 -5.69 -0.93
C ALA A 281 -25.55 -6.76 -0.81
N ASN A 282 -25.60 -7.74 -1.74
CA ASN A 282 -26.65 -8.77 -1.81
C ASN A 282 -26.20 -10.19 -1.40
N GLN A 283 -24.95 -10.41 -1.01
CA GLN A 283 -24.56 -11.74 -0.52
C GLN A 283 -25.13 -12.06 0.87
N GLY A 284 -25.77 -11.11 1.56
CA GLY A 284 -26.34 -11.33 2.90
C GLY A 284 -25.29 -11.66 3.97
N ILE A 285 -24.01 -11.73 3.60
CA ILE A 285 -22.91 -11.98 4.51
C ILE A 285 -22.74 -10.71 5.35
N THR A 286 -23.15 -10.80 6.61
CA THR A 286 -23.03 -9.69 7.55
C THR A 286 -21.55 -9.39 7.79
N VAL A 287 -21.25 -8.16 8.20
CA VAL A 287 -19.89 -7.78 8.64
C VAL A 287 -19.39 -8.75 9.72
N ASP A 288 -20.31 -9.25 10.57
CA ASP A 288 -20.03 -10.25 11.59
C ASP A 288 -19.59 -11.59 10.97
N GLU A 289 -20.28 -12.10 9.95
CA GLU A 289 -19.88 -13.32 9.24
C GLU A 289 -18.53 -13.18 8.51
N VAL A 290 -18.23 -12.03 7.93
CA VAL A 290 -16.91 -11.76 7.32
C VAL A 290 -15.82 -11.70 8.40
N SER A 291 -16.12 -11.06 9.54
CA SER A 291 -15.19 -10.93 10.66
C SER A 291 -14.89 -12.28 11.35
N LEU A 292 -15.87 -13.19 11.41
CA LEU A 292 -15.68 -14.55 11.93
C LEU A 292 -14.76 -15.40 11.05
N ARG A 293 -14.63 -15.07 9.76
CA ARG A 293 -13.76 -15.78 8.80
C ARG A 293 -12.30 -15.29 8.82
N LYS A 294 -12.01 -14.13 9.41
CA LYS A 294 -10.68 -13.51 9.39
C LYS A 294 -10.26 -13.07 10.80
N ILE A 295 -9.25 -13.73 11.35
CA ILE A 295 -8.67 -13.40 12.66
C ILE A 295 -8.10 -11.97 12.65
N TYR A 296 -7.46 -11.58 11.53
CA TYR A 296 -6.97 -10.23 11.30
C TYR A 296 -7.72 -9.56 10.13
N SER A 297 -8.16 -8.33 10.36
CA SER A 297 -8.81 -7.46 9.39
C SER A 297 -8.26 -6.04 9.53
N TRP A 298 -8.46 -5.19 8.53
CA TRP A 298 -8.06 -3.79 8.67
C TRP A 298 -8.69 -3.13 9.90
N TYR A 299 -9.96 -3.45 10.18
CA TYR A 299 -10.70 -2.92 11.33
C TYR A 299 -10.09 -3.28 12.69
N ASN A 300 -9.38 -4.41 12.81
CA ASN A 300 -8.77 -4.80 14.08
C ASN A 300 -7.25 -4.53 14.13
N CYS A 301 -6.59 -4.41 12.97
CA CYS A 301 -5.16 -4.15 12.90
C CYS A 301 -4.81 -2.66 12.82
N ASN A 302 -5.73 -1.83 12.32
CA ASN A 302 -5.46 -0.41 12.13
C ASN A 302 -5.53 0.36 13.46
N PRO A 303 -4.43 0.99 13.90
CA PRO A 303 -4.36 1.67 15.19
C PRO A 303 -5.34 2.85 15.31
N VAL A 304 -5.49 3.61 14.22
CA VAL A 304 -6.34 4.81 14.19
C VAL A 304 -7.81 4.43 14.25
N PHE A 305 -8.21 3.38 13.53
CA PHE A 305 -9.60 2.90 13.57
C PHE A 305 -9.97 2.41 14.97
N ALA A 306 -9.12 1.59 15.59
CA ALA A 306 -9.35 1.10 16.95
C ALA A 306 -9.48 2.25 17.96
N LEU A 307 -8.64 3.28 17.85
CA LEU A 307 -8.71 4.48 18.68
C LEU A 307 -10.03 5.25 18.48
N LYS A 308 -10.45 5.48 17.23
CA LYS A 308 -11.72 6.14 16.92
C LYS A 308 -12.94 5.39 17.48
N CYS A 309 -12.92 4.06 17.40
CA CYS A 309 -13.96 3.23 18.00
C CYS A 309 -13.97 3.37 19.54
N ALA A 310 -12.81 3.38 20.19
CA ALA A 310 -12.72 3.55 21.64
C ALA A 310 -13.31 4.90 22.10
N TYR A 311 -12.98 5.99 21.42
CA TYR A 311 -13.48 7.32 21.79
C TYR A 311 -14.98 7.47 21.61
N PHE A 312 -15.56 6.86 20.57
CA PHE A 312 -17.01 6.87 20.37
C PHE A 312 -17.77 6.26 21.57
N TYR A 313 -17.17 5.26 22.23
CA TYR A 313 -17.76 4.67 23.44
C TYR A 313 -17.59 5.55 24.67
N GLU A 314 -16.46 6.25 24.83
CA GLU A 314 -16.26 7.20 25.95
C GLU A 314 -17.21 8.39 25.88
N GLU A 315 -17.45 8.97 24.70
CA GLU A 315 -18.35 10.12 24.53
C GLU A 315 -19.82 9.77 24.82
N LYS A 316 -20.25 8.55 24.46
CA LYS A 316 -21.59 8.03 24.84
C LYS A 316 -21.81 7.83 26.34
N HIS A 317 -20.74 7.83 27.14
CA HIS A 317 -20.81 7.66 28.59
C HIS A 317 -20.77 8.99 29.37
N LEU A 318 -20.59 10.12 28.68
CA LEU A 318 -20.78 11.45 29.25
C LEU A 318 -22.27 11.81 29.07
N ASP A 319 -22.97 12.14 30.16
CA ASP A 319 -24.42 12.44 30.20
C ASP A 319 -24.86 13.70 29.41
N HIS A 320 -24.01 14.22 28.52
CA HIS A 320 -24.31 15.33 27.65
C HIS A 320 -24.41 14.85 26.20
N PRO A 321 -25.63 14.72 25.64
CA PRO A 321 -25.81 14.34 24.24
C PRO A 321 -25.38 15.51 23.34
N THR A 322 -24.13 15.52 22.91
CA THR A 322 -23.70 16.36 21.78
C THR A 322 -24.33 15.78 20.51
N THR A 323 -25.09 16.64 19.84
CA THR A 323 -26.08 16.37 18.78
C THR A 323 -25.50 16.01 17.42
N ILE A 324 -24.51 15.10 17.37
CA ILE A 324 -24.01 14.59 16.08
C ILE A 324 -24.47 13.13 15.91
N PRO A 325 -25.56 12.88 15.15
CA PRO A 325 -26.00 11.53 14.85
C PRO A 325 -25.06 10.90 13.80
N VAL A 326 -23.91 10.37 14.24
CA VAL A 326 -23.14 9.45 13.40
C VAL A 326 -23.78 8.07 13.54
N LYS A 327 -24.65 7.76 12.59
CA LYS A 327 -25.35 6.48 12.47
C LYS A 327 -24.34 5.39 12.07
N ALA A 328 -24.21 4.39 12.95
CA ALA A 328 -23.65 3.04 12.73
C ALA A 328 -22.14 2.91 12.46
N VAL A 329 -21.40 2.33 13.42
CA VAL A 329 -20.28 1.40 13.08
C VAL A 329 -20.20 0.19 14.01
N VAL A 330 -20.63 0.21 15.28
CA VAL A 330 -20.52 -1.02 16.11
C VAL A 330 -21.69 -1.16 17.10
N GLU A 331 -22.77 -1.80 16.64
CA GLU A 331 -23.75 -2.43 17.55
C GLU A 331 -23.11 -3.70 18.13
N GLY A 332 -22.60 -3.64 19.37
CA GLY A 332 -22.08 -4.86 19.99
C GLY A 332 -21.50 -4.75 21.40
N ALA A 333 -20.96 -3.61 21.83
CA ALA A 333 -20.28 -3.51 23.14
C ALA A 333 -21.23 -3.07 24.27
N LYS A 334 -21.35 -3.87 25.35
CA LYS A 334 -21.94 -3.44 26.63
C LYS A 334 -20.84 -3.14 27.66
N ARG A 335 -20.99 -1.95 28.26
CA ARG A 335 -20.50 -1.35 29.53
C ARG A 335 -19.37 -2.03 30.33
N GLY A 336 -18.26 -1.30 30.44
CA GLY A 336 -17.27 -1.32 31.53
C GLY A 336 -16.17 -0.27 31.27
N PRO A 337 -15.80 0.60 32.24
CA PRO A 337 -14.80 1.65 32.03
C PRO A 337 -13.41 1.07 32.33
N VAL A 338 -12.82 0.39 31.35
CA VAL A 338 -11.38 0.07 31.40
C VAL A 338 -10.78 0.56 30.11
N CYS A 339 -10.21 1.77 30.17
CA CYS A 339 -9.43 2.34 29.09
C CYS A 339 -8.13 1.54 29.00
N HIS A 340 -8.08 0.54 28.11
CA HIS A 340 -6.84 -0.14 27.79
C HIS A 340 -6.03 0.77 26.87
N TYR A 341 -4.82 1.18 27.30
CA TYR A 341 -3.90 1.90 26.45
C TYR A 341 -3.72 1.15 25.12
N PHE A 342 -3.80 1.89 24.01
CA PHE A 342 -3.59 1.32 22.70
C PHE A 342 -2.17 0.75 22.60
N GLN A 343 -2.06 -0.58 22.60
CA GLN A 343 -0.80 -1.31 22.37
C GLN A 343 -0.91 -2.05 21.04
N ILE A 344 0.04 -1.79 20.15
CA ILE A 344 0.16 -2.46 18.86
C ILE A 344 0.38 -3.96 19.13
N GLY A 345 -0.47 -4.82 18.57
CA GLY A 345 -0.46 -6.27 18.83
C GLY A 345 -1.37 -6.72 19.98
N LYS A 346 -2.03 -5.79 20.68
CA LYS A 346 -3.04 -6.09 21.72
C LYS A 346 -4.43 -5.56 21.40
N GLN A 347 -4.71 -5.33 20.13
CA GLN A 347 -6.02 -4.86 19.67
C GLN A 347 -7.14 -5.86 20.02
N TYR A 348 -6.78 -7.13 20.24
CA TYR A 348 -7.73 -8.14 20.70
C TYR A 348 -8.34 -7.81 22.07
N LEU A 349 -7.66 -7.02 22.92
CA LEU A 349 -8.15 -6.60 24.23
C LEU A 349 -9.43 -5.76 24.15
N PHE A 350 -9.72 -5.17 22.98
CA PHE A 350 -10.95 -4.40 22.75
C PHE A 350 -12.15 -5.29 22.36
N PHE A 351 -11.95 -6.59 22.10
CA PHE A 351 -13.05 -7.52 21.87
C PHE A 351 -13.63 -8.08 23.18
N LYS A 352 -14.86 -8.60 23.14
CA LYS A 352 -15.46 -9.33 24.28
C LYS A 352 -14.57 -10.51 24.69
N LYS A 353 -14.53 -10.84 26.00
CA LYS A 353 -13.76 -11.98 26.54
C LYS A 353 -13.99 -13.30 25.79
N GLU A 354 -15.21 -13.54 25.31
CA GLU A 354 -15.55 -14.71 24.49
C GLU A 354 -14.79 -14.73 23.15
N HIS A 355 -14.71 -13.58 22.48
CA HIS A 355 -13.94 -13.40 21.24
C HIS A 355 -12.43 -13.38 21.51
N GLN A 356 -11.99 -12.81 22.63
CA GLN A 356 -10.59 -12.90 23.06
C GLN A 356 -10.16 -14.36 23.26
N ASN A 357 -11.03 -15.19 23.83
CA ASN A 357 -10.77 -16.62 23.98
C ASN A 357 -10.76 -17.34 22.63
N LEU A 358 -11.58 -16.91 21.66
CA LEU A 358 -11.51 -17.42 20.29
C LEU A 358 -10.22 -17.00 19.60
N ILE A 359 -9.74 -15.76 19.77
CA ILE A 359 -8.47 -15.28 19.21
C ILE A 359 -7.28 -15.99 19.87
N ARG A 360 -7.32 -16.22 21.18
CA ARG A 360 -6.29 -16.98 21.91
C ARG A 360 -6.29 -18.48 21.60
N LYS A 361 -7.44 -19.03 21.20
CA LYS A 361 -7.60 -20.45 20.83
C LYS A 361 -7.49 -20.68 19.33
N ALA A 362 -7.67 -19.64 18.52
CA ALA A 362 -7.38 -19.68 17.11
C ALA A 362 -5.89 -19.97 17.03
N PRO A 363 -5.48 -21.11 16.45
CA PRO A 363 -4.08 -21.43 16.32
C PRO A 363 -3.44 -20.23 15.63
N ASP A 364 -2.37 -19.70 16.22
CA ASP A 364 -1.46 -18.77 15.57
C ASP A 364 -1.29 -19.27 14.14
N ASN A 365 -1.93 -18.60 13.19
CA ASN A 365 -1.94 -19.09 11.83
C ASN A 365 -0.53 -18.85 11.34
N SER A 366 0.35 -19.84 11.50
CA SER A 366 1.76 -19.74 11.13
C SER A 366 1.97 -19.42 9.65
N LEU A 367 0.91 -19.52 8.84
CA LEU A 367 0.88 -19.11 7.44
C LEU A 367 0.61 -17.60 7.26
N GLU A 368 0.16 -16.90 8.29
CA GLU A 368 -0.05 -15.46 8.29
C GLU A 368 1.24 -14.76 8.70
N PHE A 369 1.75 -13.95 7.78
CA PHE A 369 2.95 -13.14 7.99
C PHE A 369 2.80 -12.20 9.19
N GLU A 370 1.58 -11.74 9.47
CA GLU A 370 1.27 -10.87 10.60
C GLU A 370 1.67 -11.48 11.94
N THR A 371 1.43 -12.78 12.13
CA THR A 371 1.76 -13.51 13.36
C THR A 371 3.26 -13.45 13.65
N TRP A 372 4.10 -13.66 12.63
CA TRP A 372 5.55 -13.62 12.78
C TRP A 372 6.08 -12.20 13.03
N LEU A 373 5.48 -11.21 12.36
CA LEU A 373 5.86 -9.83 12.53
C LEU A 373 5.48 -9.30 13.92
N GLU A 374 4.30 -9.67 14.44
CA GLU A 374 3.91 -9.38 15.83
C GLU A 374 4.82 -10.06 16.83
N HIS A 375 5.17 -11.33 16.60
CA HIS A 375 6.10 -12.05 17.45
C HIS A 375 7.47 -11.35 17.49
N GLY A 376 8.00 -10.96 16.33
CA GLY A 376 9.26 -10.21 16.23
C GLY A 376 9.19 -8.83 16.89
N ALA A 377 8.09 -8.10 16.71
CA ALA A 377 7.88 -6.80 17.35
C ALA A 377 7.79 -6.94 18.89
N SER A 378 7.05 -7.93 19.38
CA SER A 378 6.92 -8.20 20.82
C SER A 378 8.26 -8.62 21.45
N GLN A 379 9.04 -9.45 20.75
CA GLN A 379 10.40 -9.80 21.21
C GLN A 379 11.32 -8.58 21.25
N SER A 380 11.27 -7.69 20.25
CA SER A 380 12.11 -6.49 20.24
C SER A 380 11.70 -5.48 21.31
N GLU A 381 10.40 -5.30 21.57
CA GLU A 381 9.90 -4.48 22.69
C GLU A 381 10.37 -5.05 24.03
N THR A 382 10.27 -6.37 24.21
CA THR A 382 10.76 -7.05 25.42
C THR A 382 12.26 -6.85 25.61
N ALA A 383 13.05 -6.97 24.54
CA ALA A 383 14.49 -6.74 24.59
C ALA A 383 14.83 -5.29 24.96
N VAL A 384 14.13 -4.30 24.39
CA VAL A 384 14.30 -2.87 24.75
C VAL A 384 13.93 -2.62 26.21
N VAL A 385 12.80 -3.17 26.66
CA VAL A 385 12.34 -3.07 28.05
C VAL A 385 13.37 -3.65 29.02
N LEU A 386 13.92 -4.82 28.72
CA LEU A 386 14.97 -5.44 29.53
C LEU A 386 16.26 -4.60 29.53
N ALA A 387 16.67 -4.07 28.37
CA ALA A 387 17.83 -3.20 28.28
C ALA A 387 17.64 -1.88 29.07
N MET A 388 16.44 -1.29 29.03
CA MET A 388 16.12 -0.09 29.81
C MET A 388 16.07 -0.37 31.32
N ARG A 389 15.53 -1.52 31.74
CA ARG A 389 15.54 -1.97 33.13
C ARG A 389 16.96 -2.05 33.67
N ASP A 390 17.86 -2.66 32.90
CA ASP A 390 19.24 -2.87 33.30
C ASP A 390 20.06 -1.57 33.27
N ALA A 391 19.74 -0.63 32.36
CA ALA A 391 20.41 0.66 32.27
C ALA A 391 19.96 1.68 33.33
N LYS A 392 18.66 1.70 33.67
CA LYS A 392 18.05 2.71 34.55
C LYS A 392 16.87 2.14 35.38
N PRO A 393 17.16 1.37 36.43
CA PRO A 393 16.13 0.66 37.20
C PRO A 393 15.10 1.59 37.87
N ALA A 394 15.51 2.78 38.32
CA ALA A 394 14.61 3.73 38.98
C ALA A 394 13.61 4.42 38.02
N GLU A 395 14.02 4.73 36.78
CA GLU A 395 13.13 5.28 35.74
C GLU A 395 12.17 4.20 35.22
N TYR A 396 12.63 2.94 35.19
CA TYR A 396 11.83 1.79 34.78
C TYR A 396 10.65 1.50 35.74
N GLU A 397 10.87 1.60 37.06
CA GLU A 397 9.79 1.47 38.04
C GLU A 397 8.69 2.53 37.85
N GLN A 398 9.06 3.79 37.55
CA GLN A 398 8.07 4.84 37.27
C GLN A 398 7.27 4.58 35.98
N LEU A 399 7.92 4.03 34.95
CA LEU A 399 7.26 3.64 33.69
C LEU A 399 6.25 2.49 33.86
N LEU A 400 6.58 1.50 34.68
CA LEU A 400 5.67 0.39 35.02
C LEU A 400 4.51 0.84 35.91
N LEU A 401 4.79 1.70 36.89
CA LEU A 401 3.78 2.22 37.82
C LEU A 401 2.84 3.22 37.15
N GLY A 402 3.30 3.98 36.14
CA GLY A 402 2.45 4.86 35.34
C GLY A 402 1.52 4.14 34.35
N GLY A 403 1.80 2.86 34.01
CA GLY A 403 0.99 2.06 33.10
C GLY A 403 -0.14 1.27 33.77
N ASN A 404 -0.07 1.07 35.09
CA ASN A 404 -1.12 0.46 35.90
C ASN A 404 -1.94 1.53 36.64
N TYR A 405 -2.70 2.34 35.90
CA TYR A 405 -3.86 3.01 36.51
C TYR A 405 -4.95 1.96 36.77
N SER A 406 -4.77 1.15 37.82
CA SER A 406 -5.94 0.66 38.56
C SER A 406 -6.54 1.87 39.24
N GLY A 407 -7.57 2.44 38.63
CA GLY A 407 -8.40 3.44 39.27
C GLY A 407 -9.08 2.83 40.49
N ASP A 408 -8.40 2.86 41.64
CA ASP A 408 -9.08 2.91 42.92
C ASP A 408 -9.77 4.27 42.97
N TYR A 409 -11.03 4.28 42.53
CA TYR A 409 -11.98 5.31 42.88
C TYR A 409 -12.23 5.21 44.40
N THR A 410 -11.30 5.69 45.20
CA THR A 410 -11.59 6.06 46.58
C THR A 410 -12.63 7.18 46.52
N LYS A 411 -13.82 6.86 47.04
CA LYS A 411 -14.96 7.75 47.28
C LYS A 411 -14.51 9.17 47.62
N PRO A 412 -15.16 10.22 47.10
CA PRO A 412 -14.97 11.56 47.63
C PRO A 412 -15.36 11.54 49.11
N SER A 413 -14.38 11.85 49.96
CA SER A 413 -14.56 12.21 51.36
C SER A 413 -15.67 13.26 51.44
N SER A 414 -16.80 12.88 52.03
CA SER A 414 -17.85 13.78 52.48
C SER A 414 -17.25 14.82 53.43
N ARG A 415 -16.93 16.00 52.90
CA ARG A 415 -16.69 17.19 53.72
C ARG A 415 -17.99 17.51 54.44
N GLY A 416 -17.94 17.44 55.76
CA GLY A 416 -19.02 17.83 56.65
C GLY A 416 -19.45 19.27 56.37
N ILE A 417 -20.76 19.42 56.22
CA ILE A 417 -21.46 20.69 56.40
C ILE A 417 -21.38 20.96 57.90
N HIS A 418 -20.60 21.97 58.30
CA HIS A 418 -20.76 22.59 59.61
C HIS A 418 -21.97 23.51 59.51
N GLU A 419 -23.10 23.03 60.06
CA GLU A 419 -24.10 23.90 60.66
C GLU A 419 -23.50 24.44 61.97
N ASP A 420 -23.41 25.76 62.10
CA ASP A 420 -23.51 26.44 63.39
C ASP A 420 -24.01 27.87 63.15
N GLU A 421 -25.21 28.09 63.66
CA GLU A 421 -25.96 29.34 63.93
C GLU A 421 -25.20 30.27 64.91
N PRO A 422 -25.56 31.55 65.11
CA PRO A 422 -26.93 32.05 65.38
C PRO A 422 -27.45 33.24 64.55
#